data_AF-A0A9D6UPB0-F1
#
_entry.id   AF-A0A9D6UPB0-F1
#
_cell.length_a   1.000
_cell.length_b   1.000
_cell.length_c   1.000
_cell.angle_alpha   90.00
_cell.angle_beta   90.00
_cell.angle_gamma   90.00
#
_symmetry.space_group_name_H-M   'P 1'
#
loop_
_entity.id
_entity.type
_entity.pdbx_description
1 polymer ?
#
loop_
_entity_poly.entity_id
_entity_poly.type
_entity_poly.pdbx_seq_one_letter_code
_entity_poly.pdbx_strand_id
1 'polypeptide(L)' 'MDDDSKQGGAAKGKDEVALELMKFIATATGYGRGTQAVGFAGKGARTPEEQVDALLELFGRCRAAVAKGA' A
#
# COMPACT_ATOMS: atom_id res chain seq x y z
N MET A 1 11.59 19.43 -27.87
CA MET A 1 10.86 18.15 -28.05
C MET A 1 11.91 17.17 -28.55
N ASP A 2 12.47 16.21 -27.82
CA ASP A 2 12.10 15.50 -26.59
C ASP A 2 13.39 14.86 -26.02
N ASP A 3 13.86 15.29 -24.85
CA ASP A 3 15.02 14.68 -24.15
C ASP A 3 14.66 14.55 -22.66
N ASP A 4 13.73 13.65 -22.33
CA ASP A 4 13.43 13.26 -20.93
C ASP A 4 12.86 11.82 -20.82
N SER A 5 12.86 11.03 -21.89
CA SER A 5 12.05 9.79 -21.93
C SER A 5 12.71 8.54 -21.34
N LYS A 6 13.94 8.59 -20.81
CA LYS A 6 14.65 7.36 -20.37
C LYS A 6 14.77 7.16 -18.86
N GLN A 7 14.49 8.17 -18.04
CA GLN A 7 14.59 8.05 -16.58
C GLN A 7 13.23 7.88 -15.88
N GLY A 8 12.13 8.28 -16.52
CA GLY A 8 10.78 8.09 -15.99
C GLY A 8 10.27 6.66 -16.01
N GLY A 9 10.80 5.78 -16.86
CA GLY A 9 10.30 4.40 -17.02
C GLY A 9 10.62 3.47 -15.85
N ALA A 10 11.84 3.57 -15.29
CA ALA A 10 12.25 2.72 -14.17
C ALA A 10 11.62 3.16 -12.84
N ALA A 11 11.40 4.46 -12.63
CA ALA A 11 10.69 4.97 -11.47
C ALA A 11 9.21 4.57 -11.51
N LYS A 12 8.56 4.73 -12.68
CA LYS A 12 7.18 4.33 -12.90
C LYS A 12 6.97 2.82 -12.74
N GLY A 13 7.95 2.01 -13.16
CA GLY A 13 7.96 0.56 -12.91
C GLY A 13 8.14 0.19 -11.43
N LYS A 14 9.00 0.91 -10.69
CA LYS A 14 9.17 0.70 -9.23
C LYS A 14 7.90 1.05 -8.45
N ASP A 15 7.22 2.13 -8.85
CA ASP A 15 5.94 2.52 -8.27
C ASP A 15 4.84 1.48 -8.60
N GLU A 16 4.80 0.95 -9.82
CA GLU A 16 3.86 -0.12 -10.22
C GLU A 16 4.08 -1.42 -9.43
N VAL A 17 5.34 -1.82 -9.21
CA VAL A 17 5.70 -2.95 -8.34
C VAL A 17 5.28 -2.70 -6.88
N ALA A 18 5.47 -1.48 -6.38
CA ALA A 18 5.05 -1.13 -5.02
C ALA A 18 3.52 -1.17 -4.86
N LEU A 19 2.77 -0.77 -5.90
CA LEU A 19 1.30 -0.85 -5.92
C LEU A 19 0.82 -2.30 -5.92
N GLU A 20 1.41 -3.17 -6.73
CA GLU A 20 1.06 -4.60 -6.75
C GLU A 20 1.42 -5.29 -5.42
N LEU A 21 2.55 -4.95 -4.80
CA LEU A 21 2.93 -5.44 -3.48
C LEU A 21 1.94 -4.99 -2.40
N MET A 22 1.53 -3.71 -2.42
CA MET A 22 0.52 -3.18 -1.49
C MET A 22 -0.81 -3.91 -1.64
N LYS A 23 -1.28 -4.12 -2.88
CA LYS A 23 -2.52 -4.83 -3.19
C LYS A 23 -2.47 -6.29 -2.71
N PHE A 24 -1.34 -6.97 -2.91
CA PHE A 24 -1.12 -8.32 -2.40
C PHE A 24 -1.24 -8.37 -0.88
N ILE A 25 -0.54 -7.48 -0.17
CA ILE A 25 -0.57 -7.42 1.30
C ILE A 25 -1.97 -7.11 1.82
N ALA A 26 -2.67 -6.14 1.22
CA ALA A 26 -4.03 -5.79 1.61
C ALA A 26 -4.99 -6.97 1.44
N THR A 27 -4.88 -7.70 0.33
CA THR A 27 -5.71 -8.88 0.05
C THR A 27 -5.37 -10.05 0.97
N ALA A 28 -4.08 -10.35 1.16
CA ALA A 28 -3.61 -11.49 1.94
C ALA A 28 -3.86 -11.34 3.43
N THR A 29 -3.74 -10.13 3.97
CA THR A 29 -3.92 -9.86 5.41
C THR A 29 -5.32 -9.37 5.77
N GLY A 30 -6.16 -9.05 4.77
CA GLY A 30 -7.42 -8.36 5.01
C GLY A 30 -7.23 -6.92 5.49
N TYR A 31 -6.07 -6.30 5.23
CA TYR A 31 -5.84 -4.88 5.50
C TYR A 31 -6.91 -4.05 4.80
N GLY A 32 -7.56 -3.13 5.50
CA GLY A 32 -8.70 -2.40 4.93
C GLY A 32 -10.06 -3.02 5.27
N ARG A 33 -10.14 -4.34 5.45
CA ARG A 33 -11.37 -4.97 5.94
C ARG A 33 -11.41 -4.82 7.45
N GLY A 34 -12.22 -3.86 7.92
CA GLY A 34 -12.54 -3.76 9.34
C GLY A 34 -12.96 -5.14 9.85
N THR A 35 -12.46 -5.55 11.02
CA THR A 35 -12.88 -6.78 11.68
C THR A 35 -14.40 -6.72 11.82
N GLN A 36 -15.11 -7.49 10.99
CA GLN A 36 -16.52 -7.75 11.20
C GLN A 36 -16.61 -8.78 12.32
N ALA A 37 -16.50 -8.29 13.56
CA ALA A 37 -16.77 -9.12 14.71
C ALA A 37 -18.27 -9.42 14.72
N VAL A 38 -18.62 -10.69 14.52
CA VAL A 38 -19.96 -11.19 14.82
C VAL A 38 -20.04 -11.41 16.34
N GLY A 39 -20.81 -10.56 17.03
CA GLY A 39 -20.95 -10.54 18.49
C GLY A 39 -20.43 -9.23 19.11
N PHE A 40 -20.88 -8.91 20.33
CA PHE A 40 -20.62 -7.66 21.09
C PHE A 40 -19.13 -7.33 21.33
N ALA A 41 -18.36 -7.09 20.28
CA ALA A 41 -16.99 -6.62 20.36
C ALA A 41 -16.99 -5.09 20.42
N GLY A 42 -16.98 -4.56 21.64
CA GLY A 42 -16.97 -3.12 21.95
C GLY A 42 -15.65 -2.38 21.64
N LYS A 43 -14.86 -2.82 20.67
CA LYS A 43 -13.68 -2.10 20.19
C LYS A 43 -13.80 -1.95 18.69
N GLY A 44 -14.24 -0.75 18.30
CA GLY A 44 -14.70 -0.39 16.97
C GLY A 44 -13.68 -0.73 15.89
N ALA A 45 -14.21 -1.07 14.72
CA ALA A 45 -13.44 -1.04 13.49
C ALA A 45 -12.66 0.27 13.42
N ARG A 46 -11.38 0.22 12.98
CA ARG A 46 -10.59 1.44 12.73
C ARG A 46 -11.43 2.43 11.93
N THR A 47 -11.35 3.71 12.29
CA THR A 47 -11.98 4.75 11.50
C THR A 47 -11.40 4.72 10.08
N PRO A 48 -12.17 5.15 9.06
CA PRO A 48 -11.68 5.21 7.69
C PRO A 48 -10.39 6.03 7.56
N GLU A 49 -10.23 7.08 8.37
CA GLU A 49 -9.04 7.93 8.40
C GLU A 49 -7.81 7.15 8.89
N GLU A 50 -7.90 6.48 10.05
CA GLU A 50 -6.82 5.61 10.56
C GLU A 50 -6.48 4.46 9.60
N GLN A 51 -7.44 4.04 8.79
CA GLN A 51 -7.23 3.03 7.77
C GLN A 51 -6.46 3.57 6.56
N VAL A 52 -6.75 4.81 6.14
CA VAL A 52 -6.01 5.50 5.08
C VAL A 52 -4.57 5.76 5.50
N ASP A 53 -4.34 6.29 6.71
CA ASP A 53 -2.98 6.51 7.24
C ASP A 53 -2.17 5.22 7.27
N ALA A 54 -2.79 4.13 7.72
CA ALA A 54 -2.15 2.84 7.76
C ALA A 54 -1.80 2.27 6.37
N LEU A 55 -2.63 2.54 5.35
CA LEU A 55 -2.36 2.18 3.96
C LEU A 55 -1.23 3.02 3.36
N LEU A 56 -1.18 4.31 3.66
CA LEU A 56 -0.11 5.21 3.22
C LEU A 56 1.23 4.81 3.84
N GLU A 57 1.25 4.45 5.13
CA GLU A 57 2.46 3.96 5.79
C GLU A 57 2.95 2.65 5.17
N LEU A 58 2.04 1.70 4.92
CA LEU A 58 2.37 0.44 4.26
C LEU A 58 2.96 0.67 2.87
N PHE A 59 2.36 1.56 2.08
CA PHE A 59 2.88 1.92 0.76
C PHE A 59 4.29 2.50 0.82
N GLY A 60 4.58 3.37 1.80
CA GLY A 60 5.93 3.89 2.05
C GLY A 60 6.95 2.77 2.33
N ARG A 61 6.58 1.79 3.16
CA ARG A 61 7.41 0.61 3.45
C ARG A 61 7.63 -0.24 2.20
N CYS A 62 6.58 -0.46 1.39
CA CYS A 62 6.67 -1.20 0.13
C CYS A 62 7.64 -0.53 -0.84
N ARG A 63 7.53 0.80 -1.03
CA ARG A 63 8.46 1.55 -1.90
C ARG A 63 9.90 1.47 -1.40
N ALA A 64 10.14 1.61 -0.10
CA ALA A 64 11.47 1.49 0.47
C ALA A 64 12.06 0.08 0.27
N ALA A 65 11.24 -0.96 0.43
CA ALA A 65 11.66 -2.35 0.18
C ALA A 65 12.04 -2.57 -1.29
N VAL A 66 11.22 -2.07 -2.24
CA VAL A 66 11.49 -2.16 -3.68
C VAL A 66 12.72 -1.35 -4.08
N ALA A 67 12.91 -0.16 -3.49
CA ALA A 67 14.08 0.67 -3.75
C ALA A 67 15.39 0.06 -3.22
N LYS A 68 15.32 -0.67 -2.10
CA LYS A 68 16.48 -1.39 -1.52
C LYS A 68 16.82 -2.69 -2.25
N GLY A 69 15.86 -3.27 -2.96
CA GLY A 69 16.03 -4.49 -3.74
C GLY A 69 16.46 -4.29 -5.20
N ALA A 70 16.64 -3.05 -5.66
CA ALA A 70 16.99 -2.67 -7.03
C ALA A 70 18.43 -2.16 -7.16
#